data_AF-A0A4U8SYP3-F1
#
_entry.id   AF-A0A4U8SYP3-F1
#
_cell.length_a   1.000
_cell.length_b   1.000
_cell.length_c   1.000
_cell.angle_alpha   90.00
_cell.angle_beta   90.00
_cell.angle_gamma   90.00
#
_symmetry.space_group_name_H-M   'P 1'
#
loop_
_entity.id
_entity.type
_entity.pdbx_description
1 polymer ?
#
loop_
_entity_poly.entity_id
_entity_poly.type
_entity_poly.pdbx_seq_one_letter_code
_entity_poly.pdbx_strand_id
1 'polypeptide(L)'
;MFQYIQAYNEKISTLYSFFGILAILLLSGCSFKSVDPQYYKFKKLCANVDSEVEVYNQDYFDIIKNRKNIRTDDRGCFYNEKLQQEICFGNFQMETYIEYEKGRLSKTLIKEYYNRVHFATYTKYRYDYKNLRLKGDEGMGWRWETDDFLTCSYMDNFLYNPHKLKR
;
A
#
# COMPACT_ATOMS: atom_id res chain seq x y z
N MET A 1 -54.68 -12.42 -20.24
CA MET A 1 -53.53 -13.30 -20.58
C MET A 1 -52.30 -12.50 -21.05
N PHE A 2 -52.45 -11.54 -21.97
CA PHE A 2 -51.35 -10.66 -22.45
C PHE A 2 -50.66 -9.82 -21.35
N GLN A 3 -51.41 -9.20 -20.44
CA GLN A 3 -50.84 -8.40 -19.33
C GLN A 3 -50.01 -9.24 -18.33
N TYR A 4 -50.35 -10.52 -18.15
CA TYR A 4 -49.66 -11.43 -17.23
C TYR A 4 -48.29 -11.86 -17.79
N ILE A 5 -48.23 -12.06 -19.12
CA ILE A 5 -46.99 -12.38 -19.83
C ILE A 5 -46.04 -11.18 -19.87
N GLN A 6 -46.56 -9.96 -20.03
CA GLN A 6 -45.75 -8.73 -19.98
C GLN A 6 -45.14 -8.50 -18.59
N ALA A 7 -45.91 -8.61 -17.51
CA ALA A 7 -45.40 -8.46 -16.15
C ALA A 7 -44.38 -9.55 -15.76
N TYR A 8 -44.54 -10.76 -16.30
CA TYR A 8 -43.58 -11.86 -16.11
C TYR A 8 -42.25 -11.60 -16.83
N ASN A 9 -42.31 -11.14 -18.09
CA ASN A 9 -41.14 -10.77 -18.86
C ASN A 9 -40.42 -9.54 -18.31
N GLU A 10 -41.14 -8.56 -17.75
CA GLU A 10 -40.54 -7.41 -17.05
C GLU A 10 -39.74 -7.86 -15.82
N LYS A 11 -40.31 -8.75 -14.98
CA LYS A 11 -39.64 -9.30 -13.79
C LYS A 11 -38.37 -10.09 -14.13
N ILE A 12 -38.44 -10.88 -15.21
CA ILE A 12 -37.28 -11.63 -15.72
C ILE A 12 -36.21 -10.68 -16.25
N SER A 13 -36.62 -9.64 -16.98
CA SER A 13 -35.72 -8.59 -17.49
C SER A 13 -35.04 -7.82 -16.35
N THR A 14 -35.77 -7.49 -15.28
CA THR A 14 -35.20 -6.83 -14.10
C THR A 14 -34.18 -7.73 -13.39
N LEU A 15 -34.48 -9.03 -13.29
CA LEU A 15 -33.59 -10.02 -12.69
C LEU A 15 -32.29 -10.18 -13.48
N TYR A 16 -32.37 -10.30 -14.82
CA TYR A 16 -31.18 -10.37 -15.67
C TYR A 16 -30.37 -9.08 -15.67
N SER A 17 -31.03 -7.93 -15.57
CA SER A 17 -30.36 -6.64 -15.40
C SER A 17 -29.57 -6.58 -14.08
N PHE A 18 -30.15 -7.08 -12.97
CA PHE A 18 -29.46 -7.16 -11.68
C PHE A 18 -28.23 -8.09 -11.74
N PHE A 19 -28.37 -9.28 -12.33
CA PHE A 19 -27.23 -10.20 -12.50
C PHE A 19 -26.18 -9.66 -13.49
N GLY A 20 -26.59 -8.94 -14.52
CA GLY A 20 -25.68 -8.28 -15.47
C GLY A 20 -24.85 -7.19 -14.79
N ILE A 21 -25.50 -6.33 -13.98
CA ILE A 21 -24.82 -5.31 -13.18
C ILE A 21 -23.87 -5.97 -12.16
N LEU A 22 -24.32 -7.03 -11.47
CA LEU A 22 -23.50 -7.77 -10.52
C LEU A 22 -22.26 -8.39 -11.20
N ALA A 23 -22.42 -8.99 -12.38
CA ALA A 23 -21.32 -9.54 -13.16
C ALA A 23 -20.31 -8.47 -13.58
N ILE A 24 -20.79 -7.30 -14.04
CA ILE A 24 -19.92 -6.17 -14.39
C ILE A 24 -19.17 -5.65 -13.15
N LEU A 25 -19.83 -5.55 -11.98
CA LEU A 25 -19.20 -5.14 -10.73
C LEU A 25 -18.15 -6.14 -10.22
N LEU A 26 -18.37 -7.44 -10.44
CA LEU A 26 -17.41 -8.50 -10.09
C LEU A 26 -16.22 -8.57 -11.06
N LEU A 27 -16.45 -8.33 -12.36
CA LEU A 27 -15.41 -8.32 -13.40
C LEU A 27 -14.54 -7.05 -13.36
N SER A 28 -15.12 -5.90 -12.96
CA SER A 28 -14.40 -4.62 -12.86
C SER A 28 -13.63 -4.43 -11.54
N GLY A 29 -13.78 -5.36 -10.60
CA GLY A 29 -13.09 -5.34 -9.32
C GLY A 29 -13.72 -4.36 -8.33
N CYS A 30 -14.66 -4.82 -7.50
CA CYS A 30 -15.24 -3.97 -6.47
C CYS A 30 -14.33 -3.94 -5.23
N SER A 31 -13.95 -2.72 -4.81
CA SER A 31 -13.25 -2.50 -3.54
C SER A 31 -14.22 -1.98 -2.49
N PHE A 32 -14.31 -2.67 -1.36
CA PHE A 32 -15.15 -2.24 -0.24
C PHE A 32 -14.50 -1.16 0.63
N LYS A 33 -13.36 -0.58 0.19
CA LYS A 33 -12.64 0.47 0.94
C LYS A 33 -13.48 1.72 1.20
N SER A 34 -14.27 2.16 0.21
CA SER A 34 -15.03 3.42 0.27
C SER A 34 -16.22 3.39 1.23
N VAL A 35 -16.68 2.20 1.64
CA VAL A 35 -17.77 2.04 2.61
C VAL A 35 -17.27 1.76 4.03
N ASP A 36 -15.94 1.59 4.21
CA ASP A 36 -15.33 1.33 5.51
C ASP A 36 -14.91 2.64 6.19
N PRO A 37 -15.48 3.00 7.36
CA PRO A 37 -15.05 4.18 8.11
C PRO A 37 -13.55 4.17 8.48
N GLN A 38 -12.93 2.99 8.67
CA GLN A 38 -11.51 2.87 8.99
C GLN A 38 -10.61 3.29 7.81
N TYR A 39 -11.09 3.16 6.56
CA TYR A 39 -10.38 3.67 5.39
C TYR A 39 -10.22 5.19 5.43
N TYR A 40 -11.26 5.92 5.84
CA TYR A 40 -11.18 7.38 5.96
C TYR A 40 -10.29 7.81 7.12
N LYS A 41 -10.28 7.03 8.21
CA LYS A 41 -9.32 7.24 9.30
C LYS A 41 -7.88 7.03 8.83
N PHE A 42 -7.62 5.95 8.09
CA PHE A 42 -6.33 5.70 7.44
C PHE A 42 -5.90 6.87 6.55
N LYS A 43 -6.78 7.35 5.65
CA LYS A 43 -6.47 8.51 4.79
C LYS A 43 -6.09 9.77 5.58
N LYS A 44 -6.79 10.05 6.69
CA LYS A 44 -6.47 11.20 7.55
C LYS A 44 -5.10 11.05 8.23
N LEU A 45 -4.75 9.85 8.69
CA LEU A 45 -3.43 9.57 9.26
C LEU A 45 -2.33 9.73 8.21
N CYS A 46 -2.53 9.21 7.00
CA CYS A 46 -1.56 9.36 5.91
C CYS A 46 -1.32 10.82 5.50
N ALA A 47 -2.31 11.71 5.64
CA ALA A 47 -2.15 13.11 5.30
C ALA A 47 -1.12 13.84 6.18
N ASN A 48 -0.84 13.33 7.37
CA ASN A 48 0.08 13.94 8.35
C ASN A 48 1.39 13.14 8.52
N VAL A 49 1.60 12.09 7.73
CA VAL A 49 2.71 11.14 7.93
C VAL A 49 4.09 11.80 7.82
N ASP A 50 4.19 12.90 7.08
CA ASP A 50 5.43 13.67 6.92
C ASP A 50 5.85 14.40 8.21
N SER A 51 4.89 14.69 9.10
CA SER A 51 5.17 15.29 10.41
C SER A 51 5.57 14.27 11.48
N GLU A 52 5.47 12.97 11.17
CA GLU A 52 5.78 11.86 12.10
C GLU A 52 7.15 11.24 11.80
N VAL A 53 8.11 12.07 11.39
CA VAL A 53 9.49 11.66 11.13
C VAL A 53 10.44 12.43 12.02
N GLU A 54 11.27 11.69 12.75
CA GLU A 54 12.37 12.22 13.53
C GLU A 54 13.68 11.80 12.88
N VAL A 55 14.52 12.77 12.51
CA VAL A 55 15.83 12.53 11.90
C VAL A 55 16.91 12.88 12.92
N TYR A 56 17.74 11.91 13.26
CA TYR A 56 18.86 12.08 14.19
C TYR A 56 20.19 12.27 13.46
N ASN A 57 20.31 11.74 12.23
CA ASN A 57 21.46 11.95 11.38
C ASN A 57 21.02 12.21 9.93
N GLN A 58 21.16 13.47 9.51
CA GLN A 58 20.73 13.94 8.20
C GLN A 58 21.50 13.29 7.05
N ASP A 59 22.77 12.95 7.26
CA ASP A 59 23.64 12.44 6.19
C ASP A 59 23.21 11.05 5.75
N TYR A 60 22.96 10.14 6.70
CA TYR A 60 22.42 8.81 6.38
C TYR A 60 20.99 8.88 5.85
N PHE A 61 20.18 9.80 6.37
CA PHE A 61 18.82 10.01 5.91
C PHE A 61 18.76 10.47 4.45
N ASP A 62 19.60 11.43 4.07
CA ASP A 62 19.68 11.95 2.69
C ASP A 62 20.18 10.88 1.71
N ILE A 63 21.06 9.97 2.16
CA ILE A 63 21.50 8.82 1.36
C ILE A 63 20.31 7.91 1.01
N ILE A 64 19.47 7.55 1.99
CA ILE A 64 18.32 6.68 1.77
C ILE A 64 17.28 7.37 0.90
N LYS A 65 17.00 8.65 1.17
CA LYS A 65 16.06 9.46 0.38
C LYS A 65 16.46 9.53 -1.09
N ASN A 66 17.76 9.64 -1.37
CA ASN A 66 18.31 9.74 -2.72
C ASN A 66 18.81 8.40 -3.28
N ARG A 67 18.50 7.26 -2.64
CA ARG A 67 19.03 5.94 -3.01
C ARG A 67 18.97 5.63 -4.50
N LYS A 68 17.88 5.99 -5.18
CA LYS A 68 17.68 5.72 -6.63
C LYS A 68 18.64 6.50 -7.54
N ASN A 69 19.20 7.60 -7.05
CA ASN A 69 20.10 8.48 -7.79
C ASN A 69 21.58 8.20 -7.48
N ILE A 70 21.86 7.32 -6.51
CA ILE A 70 23.22 6.97 -6.10
C ILE A 70 23.70 5.79 -6.93
N ARG A 71 24.77 6.00 -7.70
CA ARG A 71 25.44 4.93 -8.44
C ARG A 71 26.33 4.13 -7.49
N THR A 72 26.19 2.82 -7.50
CA THR A 72 26.98 1.90 -6.69
C THR A 72 27.87 1.02 -7.55
N ASP A 73 28.86 0.40 -6.90
CA ASP A 73 29.56 -0.76 -7.44
C ASP A 73 28.67 -2.02 -7.46
N ASP A 74 29.24 -3.14 -7.91
CA ASP A 74 28.55 -4.43 -8.00
C ASP A 74 28.12 -5.00 -6.63
N ARG A 75 28.73 -4.51 -5.54
CA ARG A 75 28.37 -4.87 -4.16
C ARG A 75 27.20 -4.03 -3.62
N GLY A 76 26.77 -2.99 -4.36
CA GLY A 76 25.78 -2.03 -3.88
C GLY A 76 26.36 -1.02 -2.90
N CYS A 77 27.66 -0.73 -3.02
CA CYS A 77 28.41 0.21 -2.19
C CYS A 77 28.88 1.43 -2.99
N PHE A 78 29.11 2.54 -2.29
CA PHE A 78 29.72 3.75 -2.85
C PHE A 78 30.51 4.49 -1.77
N TYR A 79 31.53 5.26 -2.16
CA TYR A 79 32.25 6.11 -1.22
C TYR A 79 31.48 7.43 -1.00
N ASN A 80 31.19 7.78 0.25
CA ASN A 80 30.57 9.04 0.60
C ASN A 80 31.64 10.02 1.11
N GLU A 81 31.86 11.11 0.38
CA GLU A 81 32.88 12.11 0.71
C GLU A 81 32.60 12.82 2.03
N LYS A 82 31.34 13.13 2.33
CA LYS A 82 30.94 13.86 3.54
C LYS A 82 31.18 13.03 4.82
N LEU A 83 30.89 11.74 4.74
CA LEU A 83 31.06 10.79 5.84
C LEU A 83 32.46 10.15 5.86
N GLN A 84 33.29 10.42 4.84
CA GLN A 84 34.63 9.86 4.64
C GLN A 84 34.70 8.33 4.81
N GLN A 85 33.70 7.63 4.29
CA GLN A 85 33.60 6.17 4.42
C GLN A 85 32.88 5.55 3.23
N GLU A 86 33.12 4.24 3.03
CA GLU A 86 32.32 3.42 2.13
C GLU A 86 30.95 3.13 2.76
N ILE A 87 29.90 3.41 1.98
CA ILE A 87 28.52 3.16 2.34
C ILE A 87 27.98 2.02 1.51
N CYS A 88 27.52 0.95 2.16
CA CYS A 88 26.90 -0.19 1.50
C CYS A 88 25.41 -0.26 1.84
N PHE A 89 24.54 -0.31 0.84
CA PHE A 89 23.09 -0.37 1.09
C PHE A 89 22.66 -1.62 1.88
N GLY A 90 23.44 -2.71 1.82
CA GLY A 90 23.21 -3.91 2.63
C GLY A 90 23.41 -3.73 4.13
N ASN A 91 24.10 -2.66 4.57
CA ASN A 91 24.36 -2.37 5.99
C ASN A 91 23.28 -1.50 6.64
N PHE A 92 22.29 -1.03 5.86
CA PHE A 92 21.12 -0.37 6.42
C PHE A 92 20.21 -1.42 7.07
N GLN A 93 19.85 -1.16 8.32
CA GLN A 93 19.03 -2.04 9.14
C GLN A 93 17.80 -1.28 9.60
N MET A 94 16.71 -2.01 9.80
CA MET A 94 15.48 -1.45 10.33
C MET A 94 14.98 -2.28 11.49
N GLU A 95 14.52 -1.61 12.54
CA GLU A 95 13.77 -2.21 13.64
C GLU A 95 12.33 -1.73 13.56
N THR A 96 11.40 -2.64 13.86
CA THR A 96 9.97 -2.40 13.65
C THR A 96 9.22 -2.72 14.94
N TYR A 97 8.40 -1.79 15.41
CA TYR A 97 7.63 -1.89 16.63
C TYR A 97 6.16 -1.63 16.32
N ILE A 98 5.29 -2.61 16.55
CA ILE A 98 3.84 -2.44 16.38
C ILE A 98 3.32 -1.64 17.58
N GLU A 99 2.87 -0.41 17.35
CA GLU A 99 2.32 0.43 18.42
C GLU A 99 0.86 0.05 18.73
N TYR A 100 0.06 -0.15 17.68
CA TYR A 100 -1.29 -0.67 17.85
C TYR A 100 -1.81 -1.36 16.59
N GLU A 101 -2.75 -2.25 16.83
CA GLU A 101 -3.60 -2.86 15.83
C GLU A 101 -5.05 -2.75 16.29
N LYS A 102 -5.90 -2.13 15.48
CA LYS A 102 -7.32 -1.94 15.78
C LYS A 102 -8.15 -2.26 14.54
N GLY A 103 -8.72 -3.45 14.52
CA GLY A 103 -9.51 -3.92 13.39
C GLY A 103 -8.64 -4.07 12.15
N ARG A 104 -8.86 -3.22 11.15
CA ARG A 104 -8.16 -3.24 9.86
C ARG A 104 -7.01 -2.24 9.79
N LEU A 105 -6.82 -1.43 10.82
CA LEU A 105 -5.81 -0.38 10.86
C LEU A 105 -4.71 -0.77 11.85
N SER A 106 -3.46 -0.70 11.42
CA SER A 106 -2.29 -0.81 12.29
C SER A 106 -1.33 0.37 12.14
N LYS A 107 -0.66 0.69 13.24
CA LYS A 107 0.41 1.68 13.32
C LYS A 107 1.69 0.99 13.78
N THR A 108 2.75 1.25 13.04
CA THR A 108 4.06 0.66 13.25
C THR A 108 5.11 1.76 13.32
N LEU A 109 5.92 1.77 14.36
CA LEU A 109 7.09 2.62 14.46
C LEU A 109 8.29 1.91 13.83
N ILE A 110 9.00 2.59 12.94
CA ILE A 110 10.18 2.07 12.27
C ILE A 110 11.37 2.92 12.69
N LYS A 111 12.44 2.26 13.13
CA LYS A 111 13.73 2.88 13.44
C LYS A 111 14.76 2.38 12.45
N GLU A 112 15.49 3.29 11.81
CA GLU A 112 16.50 2.97 10.82
C GLU A 112 17.91 3.23 11.33
N TYR A 113 18.80 2.30 10.99
CA TYR A 113 20.17 2.26 11.45
C TYR A 113 21.13 2.03 10.29
N TYR A 114 22.31 2.63 10.39
CA TYR A 114 23.46 2.27 9.55
C TYR A 114 24.62 1.92 10.46
N ASN A 115 25.14 0.69 10.38
CA ASN A 115 26.22 0.23 11.26
C ASN A 115 25.97 0.55 12.75
N ARG A 116 24.75 0.26 13.25
CA ARG A 116 24.27 0.55 14.62
C ARG A 116 24.05 2.03 14.96
N VAL A 117 24.30 2.95 14.04
CA VAL A 117 23.97 4.37 14.21
C VAL A 117 22.50 4.57 13.86
N HIS A 118 21.68 4.87 14.87
CA HIS A 118 20.27 5.24 14.67
C HIS A 118 20.19 6.59 13.96
N PHE A 119 19.62 6.63 12.76
CA PHE A 119 19.59 7.87 11.97
C PHE A 119 18.19 8.43 11.73
N ALA A 120 17.14 7.62 11.78
CA ALA A 120 15.77 8.10 11.65
C ALA A 120 14.74 7.20 12.33
N THR A 121 13.67 7.80 12.85
CA THR A 121 12.46 7.13 13.28
C THR A 121 11.29 7.66 12.45
N TYR A 122 10.39 6.78 11.99
CA TYR A 122 9.13 7.21 11.36
C TYR A 122 7.99 6.22 11.61
N THR A 123 6.77 6.72 11.48
CA THR A 123 5.57 5.88 11.52
C THR A 123 5.22 5.32 10.14
N LYS A 124 4.78 4.06 10.11
CA LYS A 124 4.06 3.43 9.01
C LYS A 124 2.66 3.02 9.44
N TYR A 125 1.67 3.46 8.68
CA TYR A 125 0.29 3.00 8.81
C TYR A 125 0.00 1.94 7.76
N ARG A 126 -0.81 0.95 8.15
CA ARG A 126 -1.33 -0.09 7.26
C ARG A 126 -2.83 -0.21 7.43
N TYR A 127 -3.54 -0.35 6.31
CA TYR A 127 -4.97 -0.59 6.26
C TYR A 127 -5.26 -1.83 5.40
N ASP A 128 -5.75 -2.89 6.04
CA ASP A 128 -6.14 -4.13 5.40
C ASP A 128 -7.60 -4.06 4.95
N TYR A 129 -7.92 -4.46 3.73
CA TYR A 129 -9.26 -4.36 3.18
C TYR A 129 -9.60 -5.50 2.26
N LYS A 130 -10.90 -5.71 2.08
CA LYS A 130 -11.39 -6.73 1.17
C LYS A 130 -11.67 -6.16 -0.20
N ASN A 131 -11.22 -6.88 -1.22
CA ASN A 131 -11.55 -6.65 -2.62
C ASN A 131 -12.18 -7.91 -3.20
N LEU A 132 -12.99 -7.77 -4.24
CA LEU A 132 -13.38 -8.91 -5.07
C LEU A 132 -12.79 -8.67 -6.44
N ARG A 133 -11.72 -9.39 -6.77
CA ARG A 133 -11.12 -9.38 -8.12
C ARG A 133 -11.15 -10.80 -8.68
N LEU A 134 -11.61 -10.91 -9.92
CA LEU A 134 -11.44 -12.11 -10.74
C LEU A 134 -10.08 -12.03 -11.41
N LYS A 135 -9.17 -12.93 -11.04
CA LYS A 135 -7.92 -13.12 -11.77
C LYS A 135 -8.03 -14.41 -12.58
N GLY A 136 -7.98 -14.27 -13.90
CA GLY A 136 -7.91 -15.37 -14.84
C GLY A 136 -6.49 -15.47 -15.39
N ASP A 137 -5.87 -16.63 -15.21
CA ASP A 137 -4.76 -17.08 -16.05
C ASP A 137 -5.37 -18.04 -17.09
N GLU A 138 -5.06 -17.83 -18.36
CA GLU A 138 -5.57 -18.60 -19.51
C GLU A 138 -5.05 -20.06 -19.45
N GLY A 139 -5.50 -20.84 -18.47
CA GLY A 139 -5.12 -22.24 -18.30
C GLY A 139 -5.24 -22.82 -16.88
N MET A 140 -5.36 -22.01 -15.82
CA MET A 140 -5.38 -22.50 -14.41
C MET A 140 -6.66 -22.17 -13.62
N GLY A 141 -7.70 -21.65 -14.28
CA GLY A 141 -9.00 -21.36 -13.66
C GLY A 141 -9.07 -20.01 -12.94
N TRP A 142 -10.29 -19.65 -12.53
CA TRP A 142 -10.61 -18.37 -11.87
C TRP A 142 -10.32 -18.46 -10.37
N ARG A 143 -9.56 -17.49 -9.82
CA ARG A 143 -9.39 -17.35 -8.37
C ARG A 143 -9.93 -16.02 -7.89
N TRP A 144 -10.60 -16.06 -6.74
CA TRP A 144 -11.03 -14.87 -6.01
C TRP A 144 -9.90 -14.44 -5.08
N GLU A 145 -9.33 -13.27 -5.31
CA GLU A 145 -8.49 -12.61 -4.30
C GLU A 145 -9.38 -11.72 -3.44
N THR A 146 -9.48 -12.03 -2.15
CA THR A 146 -10.38 -11.35 -1.22
C THR A 146 -9.71 -10.29 -0.36
N ASP A 147 -8.40 -10.35 -0.16
CA ASP A 147 -7.69 -9.49 0.79
C ASP A 147 -6.58 -8.69 0.10
N ASP A 148 -6.51 -7.41 0.40
CA ASP A 148 -5.56 -6.44 -0.13
C ASP A 148 -5.19 -5.45 1.00
N PHE A 149 -4.16 -4.64 0.81
CA PHE A 149 -3.73 -3.69 1.84
C PHE A 149 -3.17 -2.39 1.25
N LEU A 150 -3.34 -1.31 2.00
CA LEU A 150 -2.72 -0.01 1.74
C LEU A 150 -1.70 0.27 2.84
N THR A 151 -0.59 0.88 2.48
CA THR A 151 0.36 1.43 3.45
C THR A 151 0.67 2.87 3.13
N CYS A 152 0.99 3.64 4.16
CA CYS A 152 1.60 4.94 4.01
C CYS A 152 2.61 5.16 5.12
N SER A 153 3.74 5.71 4.74
CA SER A 153 4.84 6.15 5.59
C SER A 153 5.56 7.26 4.84
N TYR A 154 6.31 8.10 5.55
CA TYR A 154 7.15 9.10 4.89
C TYR A 154 8.10 8.45 3.86
N MET A 155 8.68 7.29 4.21
CA MET A 155 9.61 6.58 3.33
C MET A 155 8.96 5.99 2.08
N ASP A 156 7.65 5.71 2.09
CA ASP A 156 6.94 5.23 0.89
C ASP A 156 6.99 6.25 -0.26
N ASN A 157 7.12 7.55 0.05
CA ASN A 157 7.26 8.61 -0.94
C ASN A 157 8.59 8.55 -1.71
N PHE A 158 9.64 7.97 -1.12
CA PHE A 158 10.99 7.96 -1.67
C PHE A 158 11.40 6.58 -2.20
N LEU A 159 11.09 5.53 -1.43
CA LEU A 159 11.49 4.17 -1.73
C LEU A 159 10.59 3.55 -2.81
N TYR A 160 9.29 3.81 -2.77
CA TYR A 160 8.34 3.27 -3.75
C TYR A 160 8.08 4.26 -4.89
N ASN A 161 7.80 3.74 -6.08
CA ASN A 161 7.36 4.56 -7.22
C ASN A 161 6.00 5.18 -6.86
N PRO A 162 5.75 6.50 -7.04
CA PRO A 162 4.52 7.23 -6.65
C PRO A 162 3.19 6.71 -7.25
N HIS A 163 3.19 5.55 -7.90
CA HIS A 163 2.04 4.93 -8.54
C HIS A 163 1.21 3.99 -7.65
N LYS A 164 1.55 3.76 -6.37
CA LYS A 164 0.71 2.95 -5.46
C LYS A 164 -0.30 3.73 -4.60
N LEU A 165 -0.47 5.03 -4.88
CA LEU A 165 -1.70 5.77 -4.59
C LEU A 165 -2.38 6.21 -5.90
N LYS A 166 -2.55 5.30 -6.86
CA LYS A 166 -3.37 5.57 -8.05
C LYS A 166 -4.58 4.64 -8.15
N ARG A 167 -5.73 5.26 -7.83
CA ARG A 167 -7.14 4.88 -8.05
C ARG A 167 -7.66 3.65 -7.30
#